data_AF-A0A0M8QLJ9-F1
#
_entry.id   AF-A0A0M8QLJ9-F1
#
_cell.length_a   1.000
_cell.length_b   1.000
_cell.length_c   1.000
_cell.angle_alpha   90.00
_cell.angle_beta   90.00
_cell.angle_gamma   90.00
#
_symmetry.space_group_name_H-M   'P 1'
#
loop_
_entity.id
_entity.type
_entity.pdbx_description
1 polymer ?
#
loop_
_entity_poly.entity_id
_entity_poly.type
_entity_poly.pdbx_seq_one_letter_code
_entity_poly.pdbx_strand_id
1 'polypeptide(L)' 'MCGPYGPHLATHSVVGEAVVPNTVLAELAARAGDEKDCTAVGELVVDTPLVLPRTGALHLRIRVGEPDATGRRLLTVQT' A
#
# COMPACT_ATOMS: atom_id res chain seq x y z
N MET A 1 21.50 -13.86 -9.09
CA MET A 1 21.20 -12.52 -9.61
C MET A 1 20.02 -11.96 -8.84
N CYS A 2 20.25 -11.05 -7.89
CA CYS A 2 19.17 -10.29 -7.23
C CYS A 2 18.74 -9.17 -8.19
N GLY A 3 17.44 -9.09 -8.52
CA GLY A 3 16.89 -7.93 -9.21
C GLY A 3 16.97 -6.66 -8.35
N PRO A 4 16.66 -5.47 -8.91
CA PRO A 4 16.88 -4.17 -8.25
C PRO A 4 15.94 -3.87 -7.07
N TYR A 5 15.11 -4.81 -6.65
CA TYR A 5 14.22 -4.68 -5.50
C TYR A 5 14.81 -5.45 -4.31
N GLY A 6 14.69 -4.89 -3.10
CA GLY A 6 15.13 -5.56 -1.88
C GLY A 6 14.56 -6.98 -1.75
N PRO A 7 15.22 -7.87 -0.98
CA PRO A 7 14.95 -9.32 -0.99
C PRO A 7 13.52 -9.72 -0.61
N HIS A 8 12.75 -8.82 0.02
CA HIS A 8 11.35 -9.06 0.41
C HIS A 8 10.31 -8.62 -0.63
N LEU A 9 10.62 -7.67 -1.52
CA LEU A 9 9.68 -7.21 -2.56
C LEU A 9 9.80 -8.04 -3.85
N ALA A 10 10.96 -8.64 -4.10
CA ALA A 10 11.20 -9.48 -5.25
C ALA A 10 10.48 -10.85 -5.21
N THR A 11 9.89 -11.24 -4.08
CA THR A 11 9.24 -12.55 -3.90
C THR A 11 7.75 -12.55 -4.18
N HIS A 12 7.13 -11.38 -4.39
CA HIS A 12 5.72 -11.28 -4.77
C HIS A 12 5.60 -10.86 -6.24
N SER A 13 5.23 -11.81 -7.09
CA SER A 13 5.03 -11.58 -8.50
C SER A 13 3.68 -12.10 -8.97
N VAL A 14 3.02 -11.34 -9.83
CA VAL A 14 1.79 -11.74 -10.51
C VAL A 14 2.09 -11.71 -12.00
N VAL A 15 1.91 -12.84 -12.67
CA VAL A 15 2.17 -12.97 -14.13
C VAL A 15 3.61 -12.53 -14.51
N GLY A 16 4.57 -12.72 -13.60
CA GLY A 16 5.98 -12.38 -13.84
C GLY A 16 6.37 -10.91 -13.63
N GLU A 17 5.42 -10.06 -13.22
CA GLU A 17 5.71 -8.69 -12.78
C GLU A 17 5.82 -8.60 -11.26
N ALA A 18 6.82 -7.88 -10.76
CA ALA A 18 6.95 -7.61 -9.34
C ALA A 18 5.84 -6.64 -8.93
N VAL A 19 5.01 -7.05 -7.96
CA VAL A 19 3.89 -6.25 -7.47
C VAL A 19 4.07 -5.96 -6.00
N VAL A 20 3.58 -4.80 -5.55
CA VAL A 20 3.50 -4.51 -4.12
C VAL A 20 2.48 -5.46 -3.49
N PRO A 21 2.86 -6.25 -2.47
CA PRO A 21 1.90 -7.10 -1.78
C PRO A 21 0.80 -6.28 -1.11
N ASN A 22 -0.44 -6.79 -1.12
CA ASN A 22 -1.55 -6.13 -0.43
C ASN A 22 -1.29 -5.98 1.09
N THR A 23 -0.50 -6.88 1.68
CA THR A 23 -0.09 -6.79 3.09
C THR A 23 0.78 -5.57 3.36
N VAL A 24 1.67 -5.19 2.43
CA VAL A 24 2.47 -3.97 2.53
C VAL A 24 1.56 -2.74 2.47
N LEU A 25 0.52 -2.76 1.63
CA LEU A 25 -0.46 -1.68 1.57
C LEU A 25 -1.28 -1.57 2.86
N ALA A 26 -1.66 -2.70 3.45
CA ALA A 26 -2.37 -2.73 4.73
C ALA A 26 -1.50 -2.18 5.88
N GLU A 27 -0.22 -2.53 5.93
CA GLU A 27 0.73 -1.99 6.92
C GLU A 27 0.91 -0.48 6.77
N LEU A 28 1.10 0.00 5.53
CA LEU A 28 1.20 1.44 5.27
C LEU A 28 -0.10 2.18 5.61
N ALA A 29 -1.25 1.56 5.36
CA ALA A 29 -2.56 2.09 5.73
C ALA A 29 -2.72 2.21 7.25
N ALA A 30 -2.36 1.16 7.99
CA ALA A 30 -2.37 1.19 9.46
C ALA A 30 -1.43 2.27 9.99
N ARG A 31 -0.20 2.34 9.47
CA ARG A 31 0.77 3.37 9.89
C ARG A 31 0.30 4.79 9.60
N ALA A 32 -0.38 5.04 8.48
CA ALA A 32 -0.97 6.35 8.19
C ALA A 32 -2.16 6.66 9.12
N GLY A 33 -2.93 5.64 9.47
CA GLY A 33 -4.03 5.73 10.42
C GLY A 33 -3.57 6.01 11.86
N ASP A 34 -2.43 5.45 12.28
CA ASP A 34 -1.81 5.72 13.58
C ASP A 34 -1.56 7.23 13.81
N GLU A 35 -1.27 8.00 12.75
CA GLU A 35 -1.10 9.47 12.86
C GLU A 35 -2.40 10.21 13.19
N LYS A 36 -3.54 9.52 13.15
CA LYS A 36 -4.89 10.00 13.42
C LYS A 36 -5.58 9.20 14.53
N ASP A 37 -4.81 8.45 15.33
CA ASP A 37 -5.31 7.54 16.37
C ASP A 37 -6.31 6.49 15.83
N CYS A 38 -6.17 6.14 14.55
CA CYS A 38 -7.05 5.23 13.81
C CYS A 38 -6.24 4.04 13.28
N THR A 39 -5.86 3.11 14.16
CA THR A 39 -4.87 2.06 13.85
C THR A 39 -5.44 0.84 13.11
N ALA A 40 -6.77 0.73 13.04
CA ALA A 40 -7.46 -0.42 12.46
C ALA A 40 -7.86 -0.17 10.99
N VAL A 41 -7.46 -1.07 10.10
CA VAL A 41 -7.94 -1.12 8.72
C VAL A 41 -9.17 -2.02 8.67
N GLY A 42 -10.34 -1.45 8.42
CA GLY A 42 -11.60 -2.21 8.33
C GLY A 42 -11.69 -3.02 7.03
N GLU A 43 -11.51 -2.36 5.90
CA GLU A 43 -11.54 -2.96 4.57
C GLU A 43 -10.50 -2.29 3.68
N LEU A 44 -9.80 -3.08 2.86
CA LEU A 44 -8.86 -2.61 1.85
C LEU A 44 -9.17 -3.29 0.52
N VAL A 45 -9.72 -2.52 -0.40
CA VAL A 45 -9.98 -2.96 -1.78
C VAL A 45 -8.88 -2.41 -2.67
N VAL A 46 -8.23 -3.30 -3.43
CA VAL A 46 -7.19 -2.95 -4.40
C VAL A 46 -7.70 -3.37 -5.78
N ASP A 47 -8.23 -2.41 -6.52
CA ASP A 47 -8.84 -2.66 -7.83
C ASP A 47 -7.81 -3.04 -8.90
N THR A 48 -6.59 -2.50 -8.81
CA THR A 48 -5.49 -2.79 -9.73
C THR A 48 -4.19 -2.98 -8.95
N PRO A 49 -3.42 -4.05 -9.20
CA PRO A 49 -2.13 -4.26 -8.55
C PRO A 49 -1.17 -3.10 -8.79
N LEU A 50 -0.46 -2.69 -7.74
CA LEU A 50 0.62 -1.72 -7.86
C LEU A 50 1.88 -2.43 -8.34
N VAL A 51 2.25 -2.19 -9.59
CA VAL A 51 3.43 -2.79 -10.23
C VAL A 51 4.67 -2.00 -9.85
N LEU A 52 5.74 -2.70 -9.46
CA LEU A 52 7.03 -2.10 -9.19
C LEU A 52 7.78 -1.83 -10.52
N PRO A 53 8.33 -0.61 -10.71
CA PRO A 53 9.06 -0.25 -11.92
C PRO A 53 10.46 -0.88 -11.95
N ARG A 54 10.81 -1.58 -13.06
CA ARG A 54 12.05 -2.38 -13.18
C ARG A 54 13.33 -1.63 -12.78
N THR A 55 13.34 -0.31 -12.88
CA THR A 55 14.40 0.57 -12.43
C THR A 55 13.79 1.84 -11.85
N GLY A 56 14.44 2.42 -10.84
CA GLY A 56 13.96 3.64 -10.17
C GLY A 56 13.11 3.34 -8.94
N ALA A 57 12.23 4.26 -8.58
CA ALA A 57 11.38 4.17 -7.39
C ALA A 57 9.91 4.32 -7.75
N LEU A 58 9.05 3.62 -7.00
CA LEU A 58 7.62 3.86 -6.99
C LEU A 58 7.33 4.89 -5.89
N HIS A 59 6.80 6.05 -6.27
CA HIS A 59 6.31 7.03 -5.31
C HIS A 59 4.89 6.67 -4.94
N LEU A 60 4.60 6.61 -3.64
CA LEU A 60 3.26 6.36 -3.11
C LEU A 60 2.86 7.50 -2.20
N ARG A 61 1.63 8.00 -2.38
CA ARG A 61 0.99 8.94 -1.49
C ARG A 61 -0.24 8.29 -0.88
N ILE A 62 -0.26 8.29 0.44
CA ILE A 62 -1.39 7.81 1.23
C ILE A 62 -2.10 9.03 1.81
N ARG A 63 -3.42 9.06 1.63
CA ARG A 63 -4.28 10.10 2.21
C ARG A 63 -5.29 9.42 3.13
N VAL A 64 -5.43 9.98 4.32
CA VAL A 64 -6.48 9.64 5.27
C VAL A 64 -7.44 10.82 5.31
N GLY A 65 -8.70 10.57 4.96
CA GLY A 65 -9.74 11.59 4.95
C GLY A 65 -10.21 11.99 6.35
N GLU A 66 -11.15 12.92 6.37
CA GLU A 66 -11.90 13.27 7.57
C GLU A 66 -12.76 12.07 8.05
N PRO A 67 -13.07 12.00 9.36
CA PRO A 67 -13.91 10.94 9.87
C PRO A 67 -15.36 11.16 9.40
N ASP A 68 -16.05 10.09 9.05
CA ASP A 68 -17.49 10.08 8.83
C ASP A 68 -18.26 10.10 10.16
N ALA A 69 -19.59 10.06 10.11
CA ALA A 69 -20.46 10.04 11.29
C ALA A 69 -20.24 8.81 12.21
N THR A 70 -19.56 7.77 11.71
CA THR A 70 -19.21 6.55 12.47
C THR A 70 -17.77 6.58 12.97
N GLY A 71 -17.03 7.66 12.71
CA GLY A 71 -15.61 7.78 13.04
C GLY A 71 -14.67 7.09 12.05
N ARG A 72 -15.20 6.48 10.96
CA ARG A 72 -14.37 5.82 9.94
C ARG A 72 -13.79 6.85 8.99
N ARG A 73 -12.57 6.61 8.51
CA ARG A 73 -11.86 7.50 7.59
C ARG A 73 -11.61 6.79 6.28
N LEU A 74 -11.89 7.47 5.16
CA LEU A 74 -11.55 6.95 3.85
C LEU A 74 -10.02 7.03 3.66
N LEU A 75 -9.42 5.91 3.25
CA LEU A 75 -8.03 5.86 2.85
C LEU A 75 -7.91 5.83 1.32
N THR A 76 -6.98 6.61 0.78
CA THR A 76 -6.69 6.61 -0.66
C THR A 76 -5.20 6.45 -0.89
N VAL A 77 -4.83 5.49 -1.74
CA VAL A 77 -3.46 5.28 -2.23
C VAL A 77 -3.36 5.84 -3.65
N GLN A 78 -2.33 6.65 -3.89
CA GLN A 78 -2.07 7.25 -5.20
C GLN A 78 -0.59 7.06 -5.52
N THR A 79 -0.28 6.72 -6.77
CA THR A 79 1.10 6.52 -7.25
C THR A 79 1.53 7.68 -8.14
#